data_AF-A0A932YIT3-F1
#
_entry.id   AF-A0A932YIT3-F1
#
_cell.length_a   1.000
_cell.length_b   1.000
_cell.length_c   1.000
_cell.angle_alpha   90.00
_cell.angle_beta   90.00
_cell.angle_gamma   90.00
#
_symmetry.space_group_name_H-M   'P 1'
#
loop_
_entity.id
_entity.type
_entity.pdbx_description
1 polymer ?
#
loop_
_entity_poly.entity_id
_entity_poly.type
_entity_poly.pdbx_seq_one_letter_code
_entity_poly.pdbx_strand_id
1 'polypeptide(L)' 'MTNCKKCGKETKGFKCDVDTCGMEAEQHDANHACGGEHCVPKCSACNEAETKCTCSAE' A
#
# COMPACT_ATOMS: atom_id res chain seq x y z
N MET A 1 12.00 -7.40 -4.31
CA MET A 1 11.17 -7.02 -3.13
C MET A 1 11.30 -5.53 -2.92
N THR A 2 10.19 -4.85 -2.67
CA THR A 2 10.16 -3.40 -2.40
C THR A 2 9.92 -3.19 -0.90
N ASN A 3 10.60 -2.22 -0.30
CA ASN A 3 10.42 -1.86 1.10
C ASN A 3 9.44 -0.68 1.22
N CYS A 4 8.65 -0.69 2.29
CA CYS A 4 7.71 0.35 2.63
C CYS A 4 8.49 1.63 2.95
N LYS A 5 8.29 2.68 2.18
CA LYS A 5 9.04 3.94 2.35
C LYS A 5 8.79 4.64 3.69
N LYS A 6 7.71 4.29 4.41
CA LYS A 6 7.41 4.85 5.74
C LYS A 6 8.17 4.17 6.86
N CYS A 7 8.30 2.84 6.82
CA CYS A 7 8.84 2.08 7.94
C CYS A 7 10.06 1.20 7.62
N GLY A 8 10.48 1.09 6.36
CA GLY A 8 11.60 0.25 5.94
C GLY A 8 11.27 -1.25 5.83
N LYS A 9 10.17 -1.72 6.43
CA LYS A 9 9.72 -3.12 6.34
C LYS A 9 9.30 -3.52 4.94
N GLU A 10 9.28 -4.82 4.65
CA GLU A 10 8.89 -5.33 3.34
C GLU A 10 7.44 -4.97 2.95
N THR A 11 7.19 -4.77 1.66
CA THR A 11 5.84 -4.65 1.09
C THR A 11 5.41 -5.93 0.38
N LYS A 12 4.10 -6.21 0.38
CA LYS A 12 3.52 -7.37 -0.29
C LYS A 12 2.17 -7.01 -0.90
N GLY A 13 2.15 -6.96 -2.24
CA GLY A 13 1.00 -6.52 -3.01
C GLY A 13 0.78 -5.01 -2.91
N PHE A 14 -0.41 -4.58 -3.27
CA PHE A 14 -0.84 -3.19 -3.35
C PHE A 14 -2.16 -3.01 -2.59
N LYS A 15 -2.38 -1.83 -2.02
CA LYS A 15 -3.62 -1.45 -1.35
C LYS A 15 -3.98 -0.04 -1.77
N CYS A 16 -5.27 0.18 -2.08
CA CYS A 16 -5.80 1.49 -2.36
C CYS A 16 -5.73 2.34 -1.08
N ASP A 17 -5.07 3.49 -1.14
CA ASP A 17 -4.94 4.38 0.01
C ASP A 17 -6.19 5.24 0.27
N VAL A 18 -7.21 5.16 -0.59
CA VAL A 18 -8.52 5.79 -0.32
C VAL A 18 -9.20 5.03 0.81
N ASP A 19 -9.48 5.75 1.91
CA ASP A 19 -9.99 5.17 3.18
C ASP A 19 -11.30 4.39 3.00
N THR A 20 -12.18 4.90 2.15
CA THR A 20 -13.47 4.27 1.85
C THR A 20 -13.38 3.10 0.87
N CYS A 21 -12.21 2.87 0.26
CA CYS A 21 -12.00 1.81 -0.70
C CYS A 21 -11.30 0.61 -0.06
N GLY A 22 -10.08 0.81 0.43
CA GLY A 22 -9.28 -0.23 1.08
C GLY A 22 -8.99 -1.48 0.26
N MET A 23 -9.33 -1.51 -1.04
CA MET A 23 -9.14 -2.68 -1.91
C MET A 23 -7.67 -3.05 -2.05
N GLU A 24 -7.41 -4.34 -2.15
CA GLU A 24 -6.07 -4.92 -2.26
C GLU A 24 -5.91 -5.60 -3.62
N ALA A 25 -4.70 -5.57 -4.16
CA ALA A 25 -4.35 -6.20 -5.42
C ALA A 25 -2.96 -6.84 -5.33
N GLU A 26 -2.76 -7.94 -6.07
CA GLU A 26 -1.44 -8.59 -6.15
C GLU A 26 -0.45 -7.77 -7.00
N GLN A 27 -0.96 -6.99 -7.93
CA GLN A 27 -0.21 -6.12 -8.84
C GLN A 27 -0.80 -4.71 -8.85
N HIS A 28 -0.02 -3.74 -9.31
CA HIS A 28 -0.47 -2.35 -9.45
C HIS A 28 -1.63 -2.28 -10.45
N ASP A 29 -2.80 -1.80 -10.00
CA ASP A 29 -3.99 -1.65 -10.84
C ASP A 29 -4.20 -0.19 -11.23
N ALA A 30 -3.72 0.18 -12.42
CA ALA A 30 -3.85 1.54 -12.93
C ALA A 30 -5.29 1.95 -13.26
N ASN A 31 -6.18 0.96 -13.47
CA ASN A 31 -7.57 1.17 -13.87
C ASN A 31 -8.54 1.06 -12.68
N HIS A 32 -8.02 1.00 -11.47
CA HIS A 32 -8.82 0.95 -10.26
C HIS A 32 -9.78 2.16 -10.19
N ALA A 33 -10.99 1.97 -9.68
CA ALA A 33 -12.02 3.01 -9.66
C ALA A 33 -11.61 4.29 -8.93
N CYS A 34 -10.76 4.19 -7.89
CA CYS A 34 -10.21 5.35 -7.20
C CYS A 34 -9.05 6.02 -7.95
N GLY A 35 -8.51 5.41 -9.00
CA GLY A 35 -7.34 5.89 -9.75
C GLY A 35 -6.07 5.09 -9.42
N GLY A 36 -5.25 4.83 -10.44
CA GLY A 36 -4.00 4.07 -10.30
C GLY A 36 -2.98 4.69 -9.35
N GLU A 37 -3.00 6.01 -9.18
CA GLU A 37 -2.12 6.72 -8.23
C GLU A 37 -2.38 6.33 -6.76
N HIS A 38 -3.60 5.89 -6.45
CA HIS A 38 -3.98 5.44 -5.11
C HIS A 38 -3.63 3.98 -4.85
N CYS A 39 -3.36 3.19 -5.89
CA CYS A 39 -2.90 1.82 -5.75
C CYS A 39 -1.41 1.82 -5.36
N VAL A 40 -1.12 1.83 -4.07
CA VAL A 40 0.26 1.94 -3.56
C VAL A 40 0.71 0.64 -2.90
N PRO A 41 2.02 0.37 -2.77
CA PRO A 41 2.51 -0.84 -2.14
C PRO A 41 1.91 -1.03 -0.74
N LYS A 42 1.49 -2.25 -0.40
CA LYS A 42 0.96 -2.57 0.92
C LYS A 42 2.08 -2.98 1.87
N CYS A 43 2.21 -2.32 3.02
CA CYS A 43 3.17 -2.70 4.04
C CYS A 43 2.82 -4.08 4.61
N SER A 44 3.76 -5.04 4.57
CA SER A 44 3.51 -6.41 5.06
C SER A 44 3.36 -6.49 6.58
N ALA A 45 3.83 -5.46 7.32
CA ALA A 45 3.81 -5.46 8.77
C ALA A 45 2.49 -4.94 9.36
N CYS A 46 2.00 -3.78 8.90
CA CYS A 46 0.71 -3.23 9.34
C CYS A 46 -0.45 -3.53 8.40
N ASN A 47 -0.21 -4.15 7.24
CA ASN A 47 -1.21 -4.43 6.19
C ASN A 47 -1.91 -3.20 5.61
N GLU A 48 -1.39 -2.01 5.87
CA GLU A 48 -1.89 -0.76 5.32
C GLU A 48 -1.15 -0.35 4.05
N ALA A 49 -1.80 0.51 3.27
CA ALA A 49 -1.19 1.19 2.14
C ALA A 49 0.08 1.92 2.60
N GLU A 50 1.14 1.93 1.79
CA GLU A 50 2.42 2.55 2.15
C GLU A 50 2.24 4.00 2.64
N THR A 51 1.37 4.77 2.01
CA THR A 51 1.07 6.17 2.39
C THR A 51 0.42 6.28 3.76
N LYS A 52 -0.28 5.23 4.22
CA LYS A 52 -1.01 5.11 5.49
C LYS A 52 -0.32 4.20 6.51
N CYS A 53 0.90 3.79 6.25
CA CYS A 53 1.63 2.91 7.15
C CYS A 53 1.74 3.53 8.56
N THR A 54 1.29 2.77 9.56
CA THR A 54 1.31 3.15 10.98
C THR A 54 2.48 2.52 11.75
N CYS A 55 3.33 1.75 11.08
CA CYS A 55 4.52 1.19 11.70
C CYS A 55 5.53 2.30 12.06
N SER A 56 6.23 2.13 13.17
CA SER A 56 7.39 2.97 13.48
C SER A 56 8.46 2.81 12.40
N ALA A 57 9.10 3.93 12.04
CA ALA A 57 10.29 3.91 11.20
C ALA A 57 11.43 3.17 11.92
N GLU A 58 12.15 2.33 11.17
CA GLU A 58 13.36 1.64 11.61
C GLU A 58 14.61 2.46 11.30
#